data_AF-A0A845A3X8-F1
#
_entry.id   AF-A0A845A3X8-F1
#
_cell.length_a   1.000
_cell.length_b   1.000
_cell.length_c   1.000
_cell.angle_alpha   90.00
_cell.angle_beta   90.00
_cell.angle_gamma   90.00
#
_symmetry.space_group_name_H-M   'P 1'
#
loop_
_entity.id
_entity.type
_entity.pdbx_description
1 polymer ?
#
loop_
_entity_poly.entity_id
_entity_poly.type
_entity_poly.pdbx_seq_one_letter_code
_entity_poly.pdbx_strand_id
1 'polypeptide(L)'
;MPDRQRTFWTMTLWRDESDMRAFMKSGAHAKVMPRLMHWCDEASVVHWHQETQALPDWTEADARMREAGRPSKVLHPTPQHRELRYRAPRTTRSTPISPRGE
;
A
#
# COMPACT_ATOMS: atom_id res chain seq x y z
N MET A 1 -13.70 -9.22 11.83
CA MET A 1 -12.52 -9.14 12.71
C MET A 1 -11.64 -8.01 12.18
N PRO A 2 -11.12 -7.12 13.04
CA PRO A 2 -10.12 -6.11 12.66
C PRO A 2 -9.04 -6.81 11.82
N ASP A 3 -8.57 -6.12 10.77
CA ASP A 3 -7.75 -6.70 9.71
C ASP A 3 -6.76 -7.74 10.26
N ARG A 4 -7.01 -9.03 9.95
CA ARG A 4 -6.52 -10.17 10.75
C ARG A 4 -4.99 -10.28 10.80
N GLN A 5 -4.29 -9.50 9.98
CA GLN A 5 -2.83 -9.33 9.96
C GLN A 5 -2.39 -7.86 9.76
N ARG A 6 -3.31 -6.89 9.91
CA ARG A 6 -3.04 -5.45 9.72
C ARG A 6 -2.36 -5.12 8.36
N THR A 7 -2.72 -5.86 7.30
CA THR A 7 -2.20 -5.64 5.94
C THR A 7 -3.15 -4.75 5.16
N PHE A 8 -2.72 -3.54 4.83
CA PHE A 8 -3.52 -2.58 4.10
C PHE A 8 -3.02 -2.42 2.67
N TRP A 9 -3.94 -2.47 1.71
CA TRP A 9 -3.67 -2.22 0.30
C TRP A 9 -4.24 -0.86 -0.10
N THR A 10 -3.43 -0.03 -0.74
CA THR A 10 -3.83 1.28 -1.27
C THR A 10 -3.45 1.36 -2.73
N MET A 11 -4.37 1.82 -3.57
CA MET A 11 -4.16 1.99 -5.00
C MET A 11 -4.55 3.41 -5.38
N THR A 12 -3.68 4.10 -6.10
CA THR A 12 -3.86 5.50 -6.51
C THR A 12 -3.50 5.65 -7.97
N LEU A 13 -4.34 6.36 -8.73
CA LEU A 13 -4.04 6.79 -10.08
C LEU A 13 -3.72 8.28 -10.07
N TRP A 14 -2.68 8.68 -10.77
CA TRP A 14 -2.23 10.07 -10.90
C TRP A 14 -2.28 10.47 -12.36
N ARG A 15 -2.60 11.76 -12.63
CA ARG A 15 -2.55 12.30 -13.99
C ARG A 15 -1.13 12.24 -14.55
N ASP A 16 -0.16 12.56 -13.70
CA ASP A 16 1.26 12.45 -13.99
C ASP A 16 2.08 12.26 -12.71
N GLU A 17 3.38 12.03 -12.90
CA GLU A 17 4.31 11.79 -11.80
C GLU A 17 4.53 13.03 -10.92
N SER A 18 4.33 14.24 -11.47
CA SER A 18 4.52 15.49 -10.73
C SER A 18 3.42 15.67 -9.68
N ASP A 19 2.16 15.35 -10.02
CA ASP A 19 1.03 15.33 -9.10
C ASP A 19 1.26 14.32 -7.96
N MET A 20 1.72 13.11 -8.29
CA MET A 20 2.09 12.09 -7.28
C MET A 20 3.17 12.63 -6.33
N ARG A 21 4.21 13.26 -6.87
CA ARG A 21 5.32 13.82 -6.07
C ARG A 21 4.87 14.99 -5.19
N ALA A 22 3.95 15.83 -5.67
CA ALA A 22 3.37 16.91 -4.89
C ALA A 22 2.55 16.37 -3.71
N PHE A 23 1.76 15.31 -3.92
CA PHE A 23 1.04 14.63 -2.84
C PHE A 23 2.00 14.00 -1.81
N MET A 24 3.02 13.28 -2.26
CA MET A 24 3.98 12.63 -1.35
C MET A 24 4.67 13.62 -0.41
N LYS A 25 4.86 14.87 -0.86
CA LYS A 25 5.54 15.92 -0.11
C LYS A 25 4.59 16.82 0.71
N SER A 26 3.29 16.54 0.72
CA SER A 26 2.31 17.41 1.37
C SER A 26 1.33 16.64 2.27
N GLY A 27 0.56 17.40 3.05
CA GLY A 27 -0.60 16.91 3.79
C GLY A 27 -0.30 15.80 4.80
N ALA A 28 -1.27 14.89 4.95
CA ALA A 28 -1.18 13.77 5.87
C ALA A 28 -0.09 12.76 5.46
N HIS A 29 0.11 12.55 4.16
CA HIS A 29 1.11 11.60 3.66
C HIS A 29 2.52 12.00 4.12
N ALA A 30 2.93 13.25 3.89
CA ALA A 30 4.25 13.74 4.33
C ALA A 30 4.46 13.65 5.84
N LYS A 31 3.39 13.84 6.63
CA LYS A 31 3.45 13.73 8.11
C LYS A 31 3.60 12.29 8.60
N VAL A 32 3.03 11.33 7.88
CA VAL A 32 2.99 9.92 8.29
C VAL A 32 4.18 9.11 7.76
N MET A 33 4.68 9.40 6.56
CA MET A 33 5.75 8.61 5.94
C MET A 33 7.01 8.42 6.80
N PRO A 34 7.50 9.41 7.58
CA PRO A 34 8.63 9.19 8.50
C PRO A 34 8.34 8.15 9.59
N ARG A 35 7.07 7.91 9.91
CA ARG A 35 6.63 6.95 10.94
C ARG A 35 6.43 5.55 10.40
N LEU A 36 6.28 5.38 9.08
CA LEU A 36 6.10 4.09 8.41
C LEU A 36 7.10 3.04 8.90
N MET A 37 8.39 3.41 8.93
CA MET A 37 9.47 2.49 9.32
C MET A 37 9.41 2.00 10.77
N HIS A 38 8.65 2.69 11.62
CA HIS A 38 8.43 2.34 13.03
C HIS A 38 7.11 1.58 13.24
N TRP A 39 6.11 1.84 12.39
CA TRP A 39 4.76 1.27 12.53
C TRP A 39 4.60 -0.07 11.82
N CYS A 40 5.35 -0.26 10.74
CA CYS A 40 5.23 -1.43 9.88
C CYS A 40 6.42 -2.38 10.08
N ASP A 41 6.12 -3.66 10.12
CA ASP A 41 7.05 -4.77 9.95
C ASP A 41 7.22 -5.14 8.47
N GLU A 42 6.23 -4.83 7.62
CA GLU A 42 6.31 -4.95 6.16
C GLU A 42 5.69 -3.75 5.45
N ALA A 43 6.30 -3.30 4.35
CA ALA A 43 5.77 -2.25 3.50
C ALA A 43 6.38 -2.34 2.09
N SER A 44 5.58 -2.27 1.04
CA SER A 44 6.06 -2.33 -0.33
C SER A 44 5.35 -1.29 -1.20
N VAL A 45 6.03 -0.88 -2.27
CA VAL A 45 5.46 0.04 -3.25
C VAL A 45 5.86 -0.40 -4.65
N VAL A 46 4.93 -0.26 -5.58
CA VAL A 46 5.17 -0.36 -7.02
C VAL A 46 4.56 0.87 -7.67
N HIS A 47 5.27 1.41 -8.63
CA HIS A 47 4.84 2.54 -9.44
C HIS A 47 5.12 2.19 -10.90
N TRP A 48 4.14 2.41 -11.77
CA TRP A 48 4.27 2.19 -13.20
C TRP A 48 3.41 3.19 -13.97
N HIS A 49 3.76 3.42 -15.23
CA HIS A 49 2.94 4.21 -16.15
C HIS A 49 1.96 3.30 -16.90
N GLN A 50 0.78 3.84 -17.16
CA GLN A 50 -0.25 3.18 -17.96
C GLN A 50 -0.92 4.20 -18.88
N GLU A 51 -1.46 3.72 -20.01
CA GLU A 51 -2.09 4.57 -21.02
C GLU A 51 -3.54 4.95 -20.67
N THR A 52 -4.22 4.09 -19.91
CA THR A 52 -5.64 4.26 -19.59
C THR A 52 -5.82 5.05 -18.30
N GLN A 53 -6.96 5.72 -18.17
CA GLN A 53 -7.37 6.39 -16.93
C GLN A 53 -8.17 5.47 -15.99
N ALA A 54 -8.18 4.16 -16.25
CA ALA A 54 -8.86 3.18 -15.43
C ALA A 54 -7.89 2.60 -14.41
N LEU A 55 -8.31 2.50 -13.14
CA LEU A 55 -7.57 1.74 -12.16
C LEU A 55 -7.52 0.26 -12.57
N PRO A 56 -6.38 -0.44 -12.38
CA PRO A 56 -6.34 -1.88 -12.55
C PRO A 56 -7.22 -2.56 -11.48
N ASP A 57 -7.53 -3.83 -11.67
CA ASP A 57 -8.14 -4.60 -10.60
C ASP A 57 -7.10 -5.01 -9.52
N TRP A 58 -7.58 -5.52 -8.40
CA TRP A 58 -6.72 -5.93 -7.30
C TRP A 58 -5.82 -7.13 -7.61
N THR A 59 -6.20 -7.97 -8.58
CA THR A 59 -5.39 -9.12 -9.01
C THR A 59 -4.17 -8.64 -9.79
N GLU A 60 -4.37 -7.71 -10.72
CA GLU A 60 -3.27 -7.06 -11.45
C GLU A 60 -2.38 -6.27 -10.49
N ALA A 61 -2.95 -5.51 -9.55
CA ALA A 61 -2.17 -4.77 -8.56
C ALA A 61 -1.28 -5.68 -7.71
N ASP A 62 -1.77 -6.85 -7.26
CA ASP A 62 -0.96 -7.84 -6.54
C ASP A 62 0.15 -8.41 -7.42
N ALA A 63 -0.16 -8.78 -8.67
CA ALA A 63 0.82 -9.32 -9.61
C ALA A 63 1.95 -8.32 -9.89
N ARG A 64 1.62 -7.05 -10.16
CA ARG A 64 2.60 -5.98 -10.38
C ARG A 64 3.48 -5.74 -9.17
N MET A 65 2.90 -5.75 -7.96
CA MET A 65 3.68 -5.58 -6.75
C MET A 65 4.66 -6.75 -6.55
N ARG A 66 4.27 -7.99 -6.87
CA ARG A 66 5.17 -9.16 -6.79
C ARG A 66 6.27 -9.15 -7.85
N GLU A 67 5.98 -8.68 -9.05
CA GLU A 67 6.91 -8.69 -10.18
C GLU A 67 7.92 -7.53 -10.11
N ALA A 68 7.43 -6.31 -9.86
CA ALA A 68 8.21 -5.07 -10.00
C ALA A 68 8.21 -4.20 -8.74
N GLY A 69 7.56 -4.65 -7.66
CA GLY A 69 7.51 -3.92 -6.41
C GLY A 69 8.85 -3.85 -5.70
N ARG A 70 8.95 -2.86 -4.81
CA ARG A 70 10.13 -2.62 -3.99
C ARG A 70 9.74 -2.63 -2.51
N PRO A 71 10.42 -3.42 -1.68
CA PRO A 71 10.24 -3.33 -0.24
C PRO A 71 10.76 -1.97 0.26
N SER A 72 9.94 -1.31 1.06
CA SER A 72 10.29 -0.06 1.74
C SER A 72 11.22 -0.33 2.92
N LYS A 73 11.93 0.71 3.36
CA LYS A 73 12.76 0.62 4.56
C LYS A 73 11.88 0.58 5.81
N VAL A 74 12.03 -0.47 6.61
CA VAL A 74 11.39 -0.66 7.92
C VAL A 74 12.45 -1.10 8.94
N LEU A 75 12.20 -0.85 10.23
CA LEU A 75 13.16 -1.15 11.30
C LEU A 75 13.12 -2.61 11.77
N HIS A 76 11.97 -3.26 11.67
CA HIS A 76 11.74 -4.61 12.19
C HIS A 76 11.11 -5.52 11.11
N PRO A 77 11.82 -5.80 10.00
CA PRO A 77 11.26 -6.57 8.91
C PRO A 77 10.98 -8.02 9.30
N THR A 78 9.85 -8.56 8.86
CA THR A 78 9.63 -10.01 8.87
C THR A 78 10.53 -10.69 7.82
N PRO A 79 10.72 -12.02 7.89
CA PRO A 79 11.40 -12.76 6.81
C PRO A 79 10.70 -12.64 5.45
N GLN A 80 9.40 -12.37 5.41
CA GLN A 80 8.60 -12.30 4.18
C GLN A 80 8.76 -10.97 3.44
N HIS A 81 9.18 -9.90 4.13
CA HIS A 81 9.27 -8.54 3.60
C HIS A 81 10.10 -8.45 2.31
N ARG A 82 11.28 -9.07 2.30
CA ARG A 82 12.22 -9.00 1.15
C ARG A 82 11.68 -9.73 -0.08
N GLU A 83 10.92 -10.79 0.13
CA GLU A 83 10.35 -11.63 -0.93
C GLU A 83 8.97 -11.14 -1.38
N LEU A 84 8.45 -10.05 -0.79
CA LEU A 84 7.12 -9.52 -1.08
C LEU A 84 6.01 -10.57 -0.88
N ARG A 85 6.17 -11.40 0.16
CA ARG A 85 5.26 -12.51 0.51
C ARG A 85 4.20 -12.10 1.54
N TYR A 86 3.74 -10.87 1.46
CA TYR A 86 2.57 -10.40 2.21
C TYR A 86 1.28 -10.96 1.62
N ARG A 87 0.22 -10.82 2.41
CA ARG A 87 -1.13 -11.27 2.07
C ARG A 87 -1.70 -10.50 0.87
N ALA A 88 -2.22 -11.25 -0.10
CA ALA A 88 -2.93 -10.70 -1.25
C ALA A 88 -4.15 -9.85 -0.86
N PRO A 89 -4.53 -8.85 -1.67
CA PRO A 89 -5.68 -7.99 -1.40
C PRO A 89 -6.97 -8.79 -1.34
N ARG A 90 -7.89 -8.38 -0.47
CA ARG A 90 -9.22 -8.99 -0.40
C ARG A 90 -10.09 -8.42 -1.50
N THR A 91 -10.57 -9.29 -2.38
CA THR A 91 -11.57 -8.95 -3.42
C THR A 91 -13.01 -9.13 -2.94
N THR A 92 -13.22 -9.62 -1.71
CA THR A 92 -14.54 -9.81 -1.10
C THR A 92 -15.04 -8.54 -0.40
N ARG A 93 -16.37 -8.38 -0.34
CA ARG A 93 -17.08 -7.19 0.16
C ARG A 93 -16.48 -6.65 1.47
N SER A 94 -16.20 -5.34 1.50
CA SER A 94 -15.75 -4.62 2.69
C SER A 94 -16.82 -4.65 3.78
N THR A 95 -16.39 -4.71 5.03
CA THR A 95 -17.28 -4.55 6.19
C THR A 95 -16.99 -3.19 6.82
N PRO A 96 -18.03 -2.42 7.22
CA PRO A 96 -17.81 -1.15 7.91
C PRO A 96 -16.97 -1.37 9.18
N ILE A 97 -15.95 -0.53 9.36
CA ILE A 97 -15.23 -0.44 10.63
C ILE A 97 -16.14 0.35 11.57
N SER A 98 -16.92 -0.34 12.40
CA SER A 98 -17.67 0.33 13.47
C SER A 98 -16.69 0.74 14.57
N PRO A 99 -16.68 2.00 15.02
CA PRO A 99 -15.94 2.38 16.21
C PRO A 99 -16.44 1.50 17.37
N ARG A 100 -15.52 0.91 18.14
CA ARG A 100 -15.91 0.33 19.43
C ARG A 100 -16.39 1.51 20.28
N GLY A 101 -17.63 1.44 20.75
CA GLY A 101 -18.18 2.43 21.68
C GLY A 101 -17.24 2.61 22.87
N GLU A 102 -17.07 3.87 23.26
CA GLU A 102 -16.44 4.28 24.51
C GLU A 102 -17.20 3.74 25.73
#